data_AF-A0A0R3AM57-F1
#
_entry.id   AF-A0A0R3AM57-F1
#
_cell.length_a   1.000
_cell.length_b   1.000
_cell.length_c   1.000
_cell.angle_alpha   90.00
_cell.angle_beta   90.00
_cell.angle_gamma   90.00
#
_symmetry.space_group_name_H-M   'P 1'
#
loop_
_entity.id
_entity.type
_entity.pdbx_description
1 polymer ?
#
loop_
_entity_poly.entity_id
_entity_poly.type
_entity_poly.pdbx_seq_one_letter_code
_entity_poly.pdbx_strand_id
1 'polypeptide(L)'
;MIEALAEQLAPRVWAGSQWPLQAVLYLPRLGRINASVRREQSAWAIELEAEHDATARWLSGVRQQCEDRFTQALGLPVSLLLPSVGNP
;
A
#
# COMPACT_ATOMS: atom_id res chain seq x y z
N MET A 1 10.64 -3.67 6.85
CA MET A 1 9.28 -3.17 7.20
C MET A 1 8.43 -3.01 5.96
N ILE A 2 8.98 -2.44 4.88
CA ILE A 2 8.32 -2.35 3.57
C ILE A 2 8.04 -3.73 3.00
N GLU A 3 8.92 -4.69 3.25
CA GLU A 3 8.78 -6.09 2.82
C GLU A 3 7.52 -6.71 3.41
N ALA A 4 7.26 -6.51 4.71
CA ALA A 4 6.07 -7.03 5.38
C ALA A 4 4.77 -6.44 4.78
N LEU A 5 4.81 -5.18 4.33
CA LEU A 5 3.68 -4.54 3.66
C LEU A 5 3.38 -5.23 2.33
N ALA A 6 4.42 -5.48 1.52
CA ALA A 6 4.29 -6.18 0.24
C ALA A 6 3.87 -7.65 0.43
N GLU A 7 4.46 -8.35 1.40
CA GLU A 7 4.15 -9.76 1.72
C GLU A 7 2.71 -9.95 2.21
N GLN A 8 2.16 -8.97 2.94
CA GLN A 8 0.76 -9.03 3.38
C GLN A 8 -0.22 -8.67 2.26
N LEU A 9 0.11 -7.70 1.40
CA LEU A 9 -0.84 -7.20 0.41
C LEU A 9 -0.80 -7.99 -0.90
N ALA A 10 0.37 -8.41 -1.37
CA ALA A 10 0.50 -9.10 -2.66
C ALA A 10 -0.36 -10.36 -2.77
N PRO A 11 -0.41 -11.29 -1.78
CA PRO A 11 -1.29 -12.45 -1.85
C PRO A 11 -2.77 -12.07 -1.97
N ARG A 12 -3.19 -10.96 -1.35
CA ARG A 12 -4.57 -10.46 -1.43
C ARG A 12 -4.88 -9.90 -2.81
N VAL A 13 -3.91 -9.24 -3.45
CA VAL A 13 -4.04 -8.74 -4.83
C VAL A 13 -4.18 -9.92 -5.81
N TRP A 14 -3.40 -10.98 -5.63
CA TRP A 14 -3.49 -12.19 -6.45
C TRP A 14 -4.79 -12.98 -6.22
N ALA A 15 -5.29 -13.00 -4.98
CA ALA A 15 -6.54 -13.70 -4.63
C ALA A 15 -7.81 -12.86 -4.91
N GLY A 16 -7.66 -11.57 -5.18
CA GLY A 16 -8.78 -10.63 -5.33
C GLY A 16 -9.58 -10.89 -6.60
N SER A 17 -10.88 -11.14 -6.44
CA SER A 17 -11.83 -11.27 -7.56
C SER A 17 -12.65 -9.99 -7.83
N GLN A 18 -12.58 -9.00 -6.93
CA GLN A 18 -13.32 -7.74 -7.00
C GLN A 18 -12.39 -6.55 -6.71
N TRP A 19 -12.58 -5.47 -7.47
CA TRP A 19 -11.80 -4.23 -7.40
C TRP A 19 -12.72 -3.03 -7.18
N PRO A 20 -12.34 -2.03 -6.35
CA PRO A 20 -11.10 -1.94 -5.58
C PRO A 20 -11.03 -2.97 -4.45
N LEU A 21 -9.85 -3.58 -4.28
CA LEU A 21 -9.57 -4.47 -3.16
C LEU A 21 -9.23 -3.61 -1.94
N GLN A 22 -9.99 -3.77 -0.87
CA GLN A 22 -9.72 -3.11 0.41
C GLN A 22 -9.13 -4.09 1.41
N ALA A 23 -8.03 -3.71 2.06
CA ALA A 23 -7.36 -4.52 3.06
C ALA A 23 -6.87 -3.66 4.22
N VAL A 24 -6.90 -4.22 5.43
CA VAL A 24 -6.27 -3.61 6.59
C VAL A 24 -4.97 -4.35 6.89
N LEU A 25 -3.87 -3.59 6.94
CA LEU A 25 -2.53 -4.07 7.25
C LEU A 25 -2.18 -3.64 8.68
N TYR A 26 -1.73 -4.60 9.48
CA TYR A 26 -1.23 -4.32 10.83
C TYR A 26 0.27 -4.56 10.82
N LEU A 27 1.03 -3.48 10.98
CA LEU A 27 2.48 -3.53 11.05
C LEU A 27 2.96 -3.23 12.47
N PRO A 28 3.85 -4.06 13.04
CA PRO A 28 4.50 -3.74 14.30
C PRO A 28 5.18 -2.37 14.19
N ARG A 29 4.97 -1.50 15.20
CA ARG A 29 5.50 -0.13 15.32
C ARG A 29 4.88 0.95 14.42
N LEU A 30 4.26 0.58 13.30
CA LEU A 30 3.61 1.53 12.39
C LEU A 30 2.09 1.59 12.58
N GLY A 31 1.53 0.59 13.27
CA GLY A 31 0.10 0.53 13.56
C GLY A 31 -0.71 0.07 12.36
N ARG A 32 -1.94 0.57 12.28
CA ARG A 32 -2.90 0.21 11.24
C ARG A 32 -2.70 1.06 9.99
N ILE A 33 -2.70 0.40 8.85
CA ILE A 33 -2.67 1.02 7.51
C ILE A 33 -3.83 0.43 6.72
N ASN A 34 -4.74 1.28 6.24
CA ASN A 34 -5.76 0.87 5.27
C ASN A 34 -5.14 0.90 3.88
N ALA A 35 -5.28 -0.20 3.15
CA ALA A 35 -4.81 -0.35 1.78
C ALA A 35 -6.01 -0.47 0.84
N SER A 36 -6.01 0.31 -0.24
CA SER A 36 -6.96 0.18 -1.33
C SER A 36 -6.19 -0.04 -2.63
N VAL A 37 -6.44 -1.17 -3.30
CA VAL A 37 -5.76 -1.52 -4.54
C VAL A 37 -6.75 -1.49 -5.68
N ARG A 38 -6.38 -0.83 -6.78
CA ARG A 38 -7.13 -0.73 -8.03
C ARG A 38 -6.28 -1.29 -9.17
N ARG A 39 -6.90 -2.08 -10.04
CA ARG A 39 -6.30 -2.54 -11.29
C ARG A 39 -6.48 -1.45 -12.34
N GLU A 40 -5.37 -0.84 -12.78
CA GLU A 40 -5.34 0.03 -13.96
C GLU A 40 -4.92 -0.78 -15.20
N GLN A 41 -5.04 -0.18 -16.39
CA GLN A 41 -4.82 -0.87 -17.67
C GLN A 41 -3.43 -1.54 -17.79
N SER A 42 -2.38 -0.89 -17.28
CA SER A 42 -0.99 -1.36 -17.34
C SER A 42 -0.22 -1.24 -16.02
N ALA A 43 -0.92 -0.93 -14.92
CA ALA A 43 -0.32 -0.68 -13.62
C ALA A 43 -1.27 -1.06 -12.48
N TRP A 44 -0.74 -1.09 -11.26
CA TRP A 44 -1.52 -1.14 -10.04
C TRP A 44 -1.54 0.25 -9.40
N ALA A 45 -2.73 0.75 -9.07
CA ALA A 45 -2.84 1.89 -8.18
C ALA A 45 -3.04 1.36 -6.76
N ILE A 46 -2.09 1.65 -5.87
CA ILE A 46 -2.17 1.26 -4.46
C ILE A 46 -2.27 2.54 -3.65
N GLU A 47 -3.26 2.60 -2.78
CA GLU A 47 -3.46 3.70 -1.84
C GLU A 47 -3.22 3.17 -0.43
N LEU A 48 -2.36 3.84 0.33
CA LEU A 48 -2.06 3.48 1.72
C LEU A 48 -2.38 4.67 2.63
N GLU A 49 -3.39 4.50 3.45
CA GLU A 49 -3.80 5.47 4.45
C GLU A 49 -3.36 4.96 5.82
N ALA A 50 -2.45 5.69 6.46
CA ALA A 50 -2.02 5.38 7.81
C ALA A 50 -2.93 6.04 8.84
N GLU A 51 -3.25 5.32 9.92
CA GLU A 51 -4.03 5.87 11.03
C GLU A 51 -3.28 6.96 11.80
N HIS A 52 -1.93 6.89 11.80
CA HIS A 52 -1.08 7.82 12.54
C HIS A 52 -0.24 8.71 11.61
N ASP A 53 -0.14 10.01 11.93
CA ASP A 53 0.69 10.98 11.21
C ASP A 53 2.15 10.55 11.07
N ALA A 54 2.73 9.98 12.13
CA ALA A 54 4.11 9.50 12.12
C ALA A 54 4.31 8.41 11.06
N THR A 55 3.33 7.52 10.91
CA THR A 55 3.34 6.45 9.91
C THR A 55 3.10 7.00 8.51
N ALA A 56 2.21 7.99 8.33
CA ALA A 56 2.01 8.65 7.05
C ALA A 56 3.28 9.38 6.57
N ARG A 57 3.99 10.05 7.49
CA ARG A 57 5.29 10.67 7.21
C ARG A 57 6.35 9.64 6.88
N TRP A 58 6.39 8.52 7.61
CA TRP A 58 7.29 7.41 7.31
C TRP A 58 7.00 6.84 5.91
N LEU A 59 5.75 6.53 5.59
CA LEU A 59 5.32 6.03 4.27
C LEU A 59 5.73 7.01 3.16
N SER A 60 5.54 8.31 3.39
CA SER A 60 5.96 9.35 2.44
C SER A 60 7.48 9.33 2.20
N GLY A 61 8.26 9.15 3.26
CA GLY A 61 9.72 9.03 3.18
C GLY A 61 10.21 7.76 2.48
N VAL A 62 9.42 6.68 2.49
CA VAL A 62 9.77 5.40 1.84
C VAL A 62 8.96 5.11 0.59
N ARG A 63 8.23 6.10 0.05
CA ARG A 63 7.27 5.90 -1.05
C ARG A 63 7.86 5.16 -2.24
N GLN A 64 9.01 5.60 -2.75
CA GLN A 64 9.64 4.98 -3.92
C GLN A 64 10.07 3.54 -3.64
N GLN A 65 10.64 3.27 -2.46
CA GLN A 65 11.01 1.90 -2.07
C GLN A 65 9.79 0.99 -1.95
N CYS A 66 8.65 1.52 -1.48
CA CYS A 66 7.38 0.79 -1.49
C CYS A 66 6.90 0.48 -2.92
N GLU A 67 6.91 1.47 -3.83
CA GLU A 67 6.55 1.27 -5.25
C GLU A 67 7.41 0.17 -5.88
N ASP A 68 8.75 0.26 -5.75
CA ASP A 68 9.69 -0.74 -6.25
C ASP A 68 9.40 -2.13 -5.70
N ARG A 69 9.15 -2.22 -4.39
CA ARG A 69 8.90 -3.51 -3.73
C ARG A 69 7.57 -4.12 -4.17
N PHE A 70 6.52 -3.31 -4.32
CA PHE A 70 5.25 -3.78 -4.85
C PHE A 70 5.36 -4.18 -6.32
N THR A 71 6.11 -3.45 -7.13
CA THR A 71 6.35 -3.82 -8.53
C THR A 71 7.07 -5.15 -8.64
N GLN A 72 8.06 -5.40 -7.79
CA GLN A 72 8.71 -6.72 -7.71
C GLN A 72 7.74 -7.83 -7.29
N ALA A 73 6.85 -7.57 -6.33
CA ALA A 73 5.92 -8.57 -5.80
C ALA A 73 4.71 -8.85 -6.72
N LEU A 74 4.25 -7.85 -7.47
CA LEU A 74 3.05 -7.90 -8.30
C LEU A 74 3.35 -8.06 -9.81
N GLY A 75 4.61 -7.91 -10.21
CA GLY A 75 5.07 -8.09 -11.59
C GLY A 75 4.65 -6.98 -12.57
N LEU A 76 4.03 -5.90 -12.08
CA LEU A 76 3.61 -4.75 -12.87
C LEU A 76 3.99 -3.43 -12.16
N PRO A 77 4.14 -2.33 -12.92
CA PRO A 77 4.36 -1.01 -12.33
C PRO A 77 3.29 -0.67 -11.29
N VAL A 78 3.70 -0.06 -10.19
CA VAL A 78 2.82 0.33 -9.09
C VAL A 78 2.93 1.83 -8.89
N SER A 79 1.78 2.50 -8.87
CA SER A 79 1.64 3.90 -8.47
C SER A 79 1.12 3.94 -7.04
N LEU A 80 1.91 4.47 -6.12
CA LEU A 80 1.54 4.57 -4.71
C LEU A 80 0.94 5.94 -4.40
N LEU A 81 -0.28 5.96 -3.89
CA LEU A 81 -0.94 7.14 -3.36
C LEU A 81 -0.90 7.09 -1.83
N LEU A 82 -0.39 8.15 -1.24
CA LEU A 82 -0.33 8.33 0.20
C LEU A 82 -1.16 9.57 0.53
N PRO A 83 -2.47 9.43 0.79
CA PRO A 83 -3.25 10.55 1.28
C PRO A 83 -2.56 11.12 2.51
N SER A 84 -2.29 12.42 2.50
CA SER A 84 -1.91 13.14 3.71
C SER A 84 -2.98 12.82 4.75
N VAL A 85 -2.59 12.46 5.97
CA VAL A 85 -3.54 12.37 7.09
C VAL A 85 -4.23 13.73 7.15
N GLY A 86 -5.48 13.75 6.71
CA GLY A 86 -6.29 14.94 6.66
C GLY A 86 -6.57 15.33 8.10
N ASN A 87 -5.99 16.44 8.54
CA ASN A 87 -6.57 17.20 9.63
C ASN A 87 -8.05 17.46 9.27
N PRO A 88 -9.01 17.18 10.17
CA PRO A 88 -10.45 17.29 9.91
C PRO A 88 -10.88 18.68 9.45
#